data_AF-A0A2X3C233-F1
#
_entry.id   AF-A0A2X3C233-F1
#
_cell.length_a   1.000
_cell.length_b   1.000
_cell.length_c   1.000
_cell.angle_alpha   90.00
_cell.angle_beta   90.00
_cell.angle_gamma   90.00
#
_symmetry.space_group_name_H-M   'P 1'
#
loop_
_entity.id
_entity.type
_entity.pdbx_description
1 polymer ?
#
loop_
_entity_poly.entity_id
_entity_poly.type
_entity_poly.pdbx_seq_one_letter_code
_entity_poly.pdbx_strand_id
1 'polypeptide(L)' 'MLLLNSQTEDPVSQDLQDAAKAKGIPVVTLTETLAGASDYVSWIGAALDQIDNALK' A
#
# COMPACT_ATOMS: atom_id res chain seq x y z
N MET A 1 9.28 -4.34 3.47
CA MET A 1 7.93 -3.98 3.01
C MET A 1 8.07 -3.03 1.82
N LEU A 2 7.19 -3.14 0.83
CA LEU A 2 7.05 -2.23 -0.31
C LEU A 2 5.73 -1.47 -0.17
N LEU A 3 5.75 -0.16 -0.42
CA LEU A 3 4.58 0.72 -0.42
C LEU A 3 4.32 1.19 -1.86
N LEU A 4 3.09 1.05 -2.33
CA LEU A 4 2.67 1.47 -3.68
C LEU A 4 1.42 2.35 -3.63
N ASN A 5 1.35 3.36 -4.49
CA ASN A 5 0.11 4.10 -4.70
C ASN A 5 -0.68 3.47 -5.86
N SER A 6 -1.85 2.88 -5.55
CA SER A 6 -2.76 2.30 -6.55
C SER A 6 -3.28 3.28 -7.60
N GLN A 7 -3.20 4.59 -7.35
CA GLN A 7 -3.71 5.62 -8.27
C GLN A 7 -2.68 5.99 -9.34
N THR A 8 -1.42 5.59 -9.17
CA THR A 8 -0.32 5.90 -10.08
C THR A 8 0.44 4.65 -10.50
N GLU A 9 -0.21 3.48 -10.47
CA GLU A 9 0.43 2.23 -10.91
C GLU A 9 0.78 2.29 -12.41
N ASP A 10 2.03 1.97 -12.71
CA ASP A 10 2.62 1.82 -14.03
C ASP A 10 3.31 0.44 -14.17
N PRO A 11 3.77 0.05 -15.37
CA PRO A 11 4.43 -1.24 -15.56
C PRO A 11 5.65 -1.47 -14.66
N VAL A 12 6.40 -0.42 -14.32
CA VAL A 12 7.60 -0.52 -13.47
C VAL A 12 7.20 -0.80 -12.02
N SER A 13 6.15 -0.14 -11.52
CA SER A 13 5.59 -0.37 -10.19
C SER A 13 4.97 -1.77 -10.07
N GLN A 14 4.41 -2.30 -11.16
CA GLN A 14 3.89 -3.67 -11.22
C GLN A 14 5.03 -4.69 -11.14
N ASP A 15 6.10 -4.52 -11.93
CA ASP A 15 7.28 -5.39 -11.87
C ASP A 15 7.90 -5.40 -10.47
N LEU A 16 7.94 -4.24 -9.81
CA LEU A 16 8.44 -4.11 -8.44
C LEU A 16 7.52 -4.82 -7.43
N GLN A 17 6.20 -4.71 -7.62
CA GLN A 17 5.20 -5.41 -6.82
C GLN A 17 5.38 -6.93 -6.92
N ASP A 18 5.56 -7.44 -8.14
CA ASP A 18 5.69 -8.87 -8.40
C ASP A 18 7.02 -9.42 -7.87
N ALA A 19 8.11 -8.65 -8.00
CA ALA A 19 9.40 -8.98 -7.39
C ALA A 19 9.32 -9.02 -5.85
N ALA A 20 8.56 -8.10 -5.24
CA ALA A 20 8.35 -8.08 -3.79
C ALA A 20 7.55 -9.32 -3.34
N LYS A 21 6.44 -9.65 -4.02
CA LYS A 21 5.65 -10.86 -3.75
C LYS A 21 6.48 -12.14 -3.88
N ALA A 22 7.29 -12.26 -4.93
CA ALA A 22 8.15 -13.42 -5.17
C ALA A 22 9.20 -13.63 -4.06
N LYS A 23 9.61 -12.56 -3.40
CA LYS A 23 10.58 -12.58 -2.29
C LYS A 23 9.93 -12.63 -0.90
N GLY A 24 8.61 -12.76 -0.82
CA GLY A 24 7.87 -12.72 0.44
C GLY A 24 7.97 -11.37 1.15
N ILE A 25 8.28 -10.29 0.42
CA ILE A 25 8.30 -8.94 0.96
C ILE A 25 6.84 -8.46 1.05
N PRO A 26 6.35 -8.06 2.23
CA PRO A 26 5.01 -7.51 2.39
C PRO A 26 4.80 -6.30 1.48
N VAL A 27 3.67 -6.26 0.76
CA VAL A 27 3.26 -5.16 -0.10
C VAL A 27 2.04 -4.49 0.51
N VAL A 28 2.11 -3.19 0.72
CA VAL A 28 1.00 -2.36 1.19
C VAL A 28 0.65 -1.36 0.09
N THR A 29 -0.61 -1.37 -0.32
CA THR A 29 -1.12 -0.46 -1.35
C THR A 29 -1.92 0.66 -0.70
N LEU A 30 -1.52 1.89 -0.98
CA LEU A 30 -2.14 3.11 -0.51
C LEU A 30 -2.81 3.84 -1.68
N THR A 31 -3.61 4.84 -1.33
CA THR A 31 -4.10 5.87 -2.24
C THR A 31 -3.52 7.21 -1.80
N GLU A 32 -3.68 8.26 -2.59
CA GLU A 32 -3.46 9.65 -2.16
C GLU A 32 -4.76 10.36 -1.76
N THR A 33 -5.90 9.78 -2.16
CA THR A 33 -7.23 10.25 -1.78
C THR A 33 -7.86 9.36 -0.71
N LEU A 34 -8.92 9.83 -0.07
CA LEU A 34 -9.61 9.13 1.03
C LEU A 34 -10.14 7.73 0.67
N ALA A 35 -10.13 7.33 -0.61
CA ALA A 35 -10.53 5.99 -1.05
C ALA A 35 -11.88 5.49 -0.51
N GLY A 36 -12.83 6.42 -0.33
CA GLY A 36 -14.16 6.12 0.22
C GLY A 36 -14.28 6.20 1.75
N ALA A 37 -13.21 6.55 2.46
CA ALA A 37 -13.27 6.85 3.89
C ALA A 37 -14.04 8.15 4.16
N SER A 38 -14.66 8.21 5.34
CA SER A 38 -15.45 9.35 5.82
C SER A 38 -14.61 10.58 6.15
N ASP A 39 -13.37 10.37 6.61
CA ASP A 39 -12.46 11.43 7.03
C ASP A 39 -11.00 10.99 6.93
N TYR A 40 -10.11 11.99 7.03
CA TYR A 40 -8.67 11.80 6.93
C TYR A 40 -8.10 10.87 8.01
N VAL A 41 -8.59 10.97 9.25
CA VAL A 41 -8.06 10.20 10.38
C VAL A 41 -8.35 8.72 10.21
N SER A 42 -9.57 8.39 9.78
CA SER A 42 -9.99 7.03 9.47
C SER A 42 -9.19 6.45 8.31
N TRP A 43 -8.94 7.25 7.26
CA TRP A 43 -8.14 6.83 6.11
C TRP A 43 -6.67 6.56 6.47
N ILE A 44 -6.00 7.52 7.12
CA ILE A 44 -4.58 7.36 7.49
C ILE A 44 -4.41 6.29 8.57
N GLY A 45 -5.39 6.12 9.47
CA GLY A 45 -5.40 5.04 10.45
C GLY A 45 -5.38 3.66 9.79
N ALA A 46 -6.25 3.41 8.82
CA ALA A 46 -6.28 2.15 8.07
C ALA A 46 -4.97 1.88 7.31
N ALA A 47 -4.34 2.94 6.76
CA ALA A 47 -3.02 2.84 6.13
C ALA A 47 -1.93 2.43 7.14
N LEU A 48 -1.94 3.02 8.33
CA LEU A 48 -1.01 2.68 9.41
C LEU A 48 -1.21 1.25 9.91
N ASP A 49 -2.45 0.78 10.02
CA ASP A 49 -2.76 -0.61 10.42
C ASP A 49 -2.21 -1.62 9.40
N GLN A 50 -2.30 -1.32 8.10
CA GLN A 50 -1.72 -2.17 7.06
C GLN A 50 -0.19 -2.21 7.16
N ILE A 51 0.44 -1.08 7.45
CA ILE A 51 1.88 -0.99 7.68
C ILE A 51 2.29 -1.80 8.92
N ASP A 52 1.60 -1.63 10.04
CA ASP A 52 1.90 -2.34 11.29
C ASP A 52 1.78 -3.87 11.11
N ASN A 53 0.74 -4.34 10.42
CA ASN A 53 0.59 -5.76 10.09
C ASN A 53 1.69 -6.29 9.17
N ALA A 54 2.22 -5.46 8.28
CA ALA A 54 3.29 -5.83 7.36
C ALA A 54 4.70 -5.79 7.99
N LEU A 55 4.85 -5.23 9.19
CA LEU A 55 6.10 -5.17 9.95
C LEU A 55 6.23 -6.26 11.03
N LYS A 56 5.13 -6.95 11.36
CA LYS A 56 5.12 -8.10 12.28
C LYS A 56 5.51 -9.39 11.56
#